data_AF-A0ABD1CGS5-F1
#
_entry.id   AF-A0ABD1CGS5-F1
#
_cell.length_a   1.000
_cell.length_b   1.000
_cell.length_c   1.000
_cell.angle_alpha   90.00
_cell.angle_beta   90.00
_cell.angle_gamma   90.00
#
_symmetry.space_group_name_H-M   'P 1'
#
loop_
_entity.id
_entity.type
_entity.pdbx_description
1 polymer ?
#
loop_
_entity_poly.entity_id
_entity_poly.type
_entity_poly.pdbx_seq_one_letter_code
_entity_poly.pdbx_strand_id
1 'polypeptide(L)'
;MMREFAADSLPACPTERDGAEVFLHEDHLPGWMNAEIEQTQWTRGKLKCTKCGQKVGSFDFVSGVRCKCPVGGSVLPAVHLVRSKVDVRKSVG
;
A
#
# COMPACT_ATOMS: atom_id res chain seq x y z
N MET A 1 -1.84 -10.89 32.75
CA MET A 1 -0.87 -10.04 32.05
C MET A 1 -1.29 -9.94 30.58
N MET A 2 -2.26 -9.07 30.27
CA MET A 2 -2.63 -8.79 28.89
C MET A 2 -1.55 -7.88 28.32
N ARG A 3 -0.79 -8.36 27.33
CA ARG A 3 0.10 -7.49 26.56
C ARG A 3 -0.76 -6.77 25.54
N GLU A 4 -0.98 -5.50 25.81
CA GLU A 4 -1.65 -4.56 24.94
C GLU A 4 -0.99 -4.57 23.55
N PHE A 5 -1.81 -4.83 22.53
CA PHE A 5 -1.46 -4.64 21.13
C PHE A 5 -1.39 -3.14 20.85
N ALA A 6 -0.25 -2.53 21.17
CA ALA A 6 0.05 -1.16 20.74
C ALA A 6 0.39 -1.18 19.25
N ALA A 7 -0.65 -1.15 18.40
CA ALA A 7 -0.53 -0.88 16.96
C ALA A 7 -0.26 0.60 16.65
N ASP A 8 -0.02 1.44 17.66
CA ASP A 8 -0.08 2.91 17.52
C ASP A 8 1.28 3.62 17.74
N SER A 9 2.41 2.92 17.80
CA SER A 9 3.70 3.59 18.07
C SER A 9 4.91 2.96 17.38
N LEU A 10 4.76 2.53 16.13
CA LEU A 10 5.93 2.29 15.28
C LEU A 10 6.45 3.65 14.75
N PRO A 11 7.75 3.97 14.87
CA PRO A 11 8.31 5.15 14.23
C PRO A 11 8.03 5.04 12.72
N ALA A 12 7.43 6.08 12.14
CA ALA A 12 7.05 6.13 10.72
C ALA A 12 8.19 5.58 9.87
N CYS A 13 7.94 4.46 9.18
CA CYS A 13 9.01 3.72 8.55
C CYS A 13 9.72 4.61 7.52
N PRO A 14 11.06 4.59 7.39
CA PRO A 14 11.78 5.41 6.42
C PRO A 14 11.24 5.26 5.00
N THR A 15 10.71 4.08 4.66
CA THR A 15 10.05 3.80 3.39
C THR A 15 8.75 4.60 3.20
N GLU A 16 7.94 4.80 4.23
CA GLU A 16 6.79 5.73 4.16
C GLU A 16 7.23 7.19 4.12
N ARG A 17 8.32 7.54 4.82
CA ARG A 17 8.84 8.90 4.89
C ARG A 17 9.45 9.39 3.57
N ASP A 18 9.97 8.49 2.75
CA ASP A 18 10.52 8.82 1.42
C ASP A 18 9.45 9.48 0.55
N GLY A 19 8.16 9.20 0.81
CA GLY A 19 7.07 9.90 0.15
C GLY A 19 7.11 9.73 -1.37
N ALA A 20 7.73 8.67 -1.87
CA ALA A 20 7.67 8.27 -3.28
C ALA A 20 6.44 7.40 -3.57
N GLU A 21 5.98 6.67 -2.56
CA GLU A 21 4.87 5.72 -2.67
C GLU A 21 3.81 5.96 -1.59
N VAL A 22 2.55 5.62 -1.91
CA VAL A 22 1.41 5.62 -0.98
C VAL A 22 1.00 4.19 -0.78
N PHE A 23 1.13 3.68 0.44
CA PHE A 23 0.67 2.36 0.79
C PHE A 23 -0.82 2.42 1.16
N LEU A 24 -1.60 1.47 0.64
CA LEU A 24 -3.03 1.38 0.89
C LEU A 24 -3.35 0.02 1.50
N HIS A 25 -4.25 0.02 2.48
CA HIS A 25 -4.78 -1.23 3.04
C HIS A 25 -5.80 -1.84 2.08
N GLU A 26 -5.79 -3.16 1.95
CA GLU A 26 -6.68 -3.89 1.04
C GLU A 26 -8.18 -3.70 1.36
N ASP A 27 -8.53 -3.51 2.63
CA ASP A 27 -9.90 -3.24 3.07
C ASP A 27 -10.50 -1.93 2.55
N HIS A 28 -9.66 -0.96 2.16
CA HIS A 28 -10.09 0.37 1.76
C HIS A 28 -9.85 0.67 0.28
N LEU A 29 -9.67 -0.36 -0.54
CA LEU A 29 -9.44 -0.20 -1.97
C LEU A 29 -10.76 0.05 -2.72
N PRO A 30 -10.75 0.94 -3.73
CA PRO A 30 -11.89 1.12 -4.60
C PRO A 30 -12.13 -0.14 -5.44
N GLY A 31 -13.40 -0.41 -5.78
CA GLY A 31 -13.81 -1.67 -6.44
C GLY A 31 -13.04 -2.02 -7.72
N TRP A 32 -12.57 -1.02 -8.49
CA TRP A 32 -11.76 -1.28 -9.68
C TRP A 32 -10.36 -1.86 -9.36
N MET A 33 -9.76 -1.51 -8.23
CA MET A 33 -8.49 -2.11 -7.80
C MET A 33 -8.73 -3.53 -7.30
N ASN A 34 -9.79 -3.76 -6.52
CA ASN A 34 -10.16 -5.10 -6.05
C ASN A 34 -10.45 -6.05 -7.19
N ALA A 35 -11.22 -5.62 -8.20
CA ALA A 35 -11.47 -6.42 -9.39
C ALA A 35 -10.17 -6.84 -10.11
N GLU A 36 -9.16 -5.98 -10.13
CA GLU A 36 -7.86 -6.29 -10.73
C GLU A 36 -7.03 -7.26 -9.87
N ILE A 37 -7.09 -7.11 -8.55
CA ILE A 37 -6.41 -8.01 -7.60
C ILE A 37 -7.05 -9.41 -7.65
N GLU A 38 -8.38 -9.49 -7.65
CA GLU A 38 -9.14 -10.73 -7.77
C GLU A 38 -8.84 -11.46 -9.09
N GLN A 39 -8.77 -10.73 -10.21
CA GLN A 39 -8.38 -11.30 -11.50
C GLN A 39 -6.98 -11.92 -11.48
N THR A 40 -6.06 -11.33 -10.71
CA THR A 40 -4.71 -11.89 -10.51
C THR A 40 -4.61 -12.88 -9.35
N GLN A 41 -5.74 -13.26 -8.75
CA GLN A 41 -5.83 -14.21 -7.64
C GLN A 41 -4.95 -13.82 -6.44
N TRP A 42 -4.95 -12.53 -6.06
CA TRP A 42 -4.22 -12.04 -4.88
C TRP A 42 -2.72 -12.39 -4.93
N THR A 43 -2.13 -12.30 -6.12
CA THR A 43 -0.69 -12.56 -6.30
C THR A 43 0.09 -11.25 -6.40
N ARG A 44 0.69 -10.96 -7.56
CA ARG A 44 1.37 -9.71 -7.83
C ARG A 44 0.88 -9.13 -9.15
N GLY A 45 0.75 -7.82 -9.21
CA GLY A 45 0.21 -7.14 -10.37
C GLY A 45 0.48 -5.65 -10.38
N LYS A 46 -0.03 -4.99 -11.43
CA LYS A 46 0.14 -3.55 -11.66
C LYS A 46 -1.23 -2.91 -11.64
N LEU A 47 -1.37 -1.81 -10.90
CA LEU A 47 -2.57 -0.99 -10.92
C LEU A 47 -2.46 0.02 -12.06
N LYS A 48 -3.41 -0.07 -12.99
CA LYS A 48 -3.56 0.87 -14.10
C LYS A 48 -4.84 1.67 -13.90
N CYS A 49 -4.77 2.97 -14.16
CA CYS A 49 -5.95 3.80 -14.13
C CYS A 49 -6.91 3.37 -15.24
N THR A 50 -8.17 3.09 -14.91
CA THR A 50 -9.21 2.68 -15.87
C THR A 50 -9.59 3.78 -16.88
N LYS A 51 -9.24 5.04 -16.60
CA LYS A 51 -9.55 6.18 -17.48
C LYS A 51 -8.45 6.48 -18.50
N CYS A 52 -7.18 6.38 -18.11
CA CYS A 52 -6.05 6.73 -18.97
C CYS A 52 -5.11 5.57 -19.31
N GLY A 53 -5.33 4.38 -18.72
CA GLY A 53 -4.50 3.18 -18.92
C GLY A 53 -3.09 3.27 -18.34
N GLN A 54 -2.71 4.40 -17.75
CA GLN A 54 -1.37 4.62 -17.19
C GLN A 54 -1.18 3.82 -15.90
N LYS A 55 0.06 3.35 -15.68
CA LYS A 55 0.44 2.69 -14.43
C LYS A 55 0.45 3.72 -13.30
N VAL A 56 -0.40 3.53 -12.30
CA VAL A 56 -0.48 4.37 -11.10
C VAL A 56 0.13 3.70 -9.88
N GLY A 57 0.30 2.38 -9.91
CA GLY A 57 0.84 1.62 -8.79
C GLY A 57 1.05 0.15 -9.09
N SER A 58 1.28 -0.63 -8.04
CA SER A 58 1.42 -2.08 -8.11
C SER A 58 0.97 -2.72 -6.79
N PHE A 59 0.75 -4.03 -6.83
CA PHE A 59 0.47 -4.81 -5.63
C PHE A 59 1.30 -6.09 -5.63
N ASP A 60 1.73 -6.53 -4.45
CA ASP A 60 2.47 -7.79 -4.26
C ASP A 60 2.09 -8.44 -2.92
N PHE A 61 1.16 -9.39 -2.99
CA PHE A 61 0.70 -10.20 -1.86
C PHE A 61 1.51 -11.49 -1.68
N VAL A 62 2.35 -11.87 -2.66
CA VAL A 62 3.13 -13.11 -2.63
C VAL A 62 4.42 -12.91 -1.83
N SER A 63 5.18 -11.88 -2.19
CA SER A 63 6.50 -11.64 -1.59
C SER A 63 6.43 -10.74 -0.37
N GLY A 64 5.39 -9.89 -0.31
CA GLY A 64 5.28 -8.78 0.62
C GLY A 64 6.39 -7.74 0.41
N VAL A 65 6.06 -6.46 0.55
CA VAL A 65 7.09 -5.42 0.48
C VAL A 65 7.76 -5.31 1.84
N ARG A 66 9.00 -5.81 1.97
CA ARG A 66 9.79 -5.63 3.18
C ARG A 66 10.27 -4.19 3.25
N CYS A 67 9.92 -3.50 4.31
CA CYS A 67 10.45 -2.17 4.54
C CYS A 67 11.96 -2.22 4.87
N LYS A 68 12.67 -1.12 4.58
CA LYS A 68 14.09 -0.97 4.93
C LYS A 68 14.29 -0.47 6.37
N CYS A 69 13.29 -0.64 7.23
CA CYS A 69 13.36 -0.20 8.61
C CYS A 69 14.49 -0.97 9.37
N PRO A 70 15.41 -0.27 10.04
CA PRO A 70 16.49 -0.91 10.80
C PRO A 70 16.02 -1.57 12.11
N VAL A 71 14.80 -1.28 12.58
CA VAL A 71 14.19 -1.86 13.78
C VAL A 71 12.90 -2.57 13.37
N GLY A 72 12.84 -3.89 13.53
CA GLY A 72 11.61 -4.67 13.36
C GLY A 72 10.99 -4.57 11.96
N GLY A 73 11.73 -5.02 10.94
CA GLY A 73 11.32 -5.02 9.52
C GLY A 73 9.90 -5.53 9.32
N SER A 74 8.95 -4.59 9.31
CA SER A 74 7.53 -4.85 9.18
C SER A 74 7.18 -5.02 7.70
N VAL A 75 6.20 -5.86 7.43
CA VAL A 75 5.68 -6.03 6.07
C VAL A 75 4.81 -4.81 5.77
N LEU A 76 5.13 -4.07 4.71
CA LEU A 76 4.28 -2.97 4.25
C LEU A 76 3.04 -3.54 3.58
N PRO A 77 1.93 -2.78 3.53
CA PRO A 77 0.75 -3.17 2.77
C PRO A 77 1.13 -3.60 1.36
N ALA A 78 0.54 -4.70 0.90
CA ALA A 78 0.84 -5.29 -0.41
C ALA A 78 0.59 -4.29 -1.55
N VAL A 79 -0.38 -3.39 -1.37
CA VAL A 79 -0.82 -2.43 -2.37
C VAL A 79 -0.15 -1.07 -2.17
N HIS A 80 0.49 -0.57 -3.22
CA HIS A 80 1.14 0.73 -3.23
C HIS A 80 0.86 1.50 -4.53
N LEU A 81 0.77 2.82 -4.41
CA LEU A 81 0.65 3.76 -5.52
C LEU A 81 1.89 4.64 -5.60
N VAL A 82 2.23 5.08 -6.80
CA VAL A 82 3.36 5.98 -7.03
C VAL A 82 2.88 7.42 -6.85
N ARG A 83 3.41 8.14 -5.86
CA ARG A 83 2.99 9.54 -5.58
C ARG A 83 3.20 10.49 -6.75
N SER A 84 4.21 10.26 -7.60
CA SER A 84 4.37 11.07 -8.81
C SER A 84 3.30 10.85 -9.87
N LYS A 85 2.43 9.84 -9.70
CA LYS A 85 1.34 9.47 -10.62
C LYS A 85 -0.05 9.73 -10.04
N VAL A 86 -0.16 9.99 -8.73
CA VAL A 86 -1.44 10.16 -8.05
C VAL A 86 -1.36 11.29 -7.02
N ASP A 87 -2.39 12.12 -6.99
CA ASP A 87 -2.57 13.12 -5.95
C ASP A 87 -3.36 12.53 -4.78
N VAL A 88 -2.84 12.69 -3.56
CA VAL A 88 -3.52 12.25 -2.34
C VAL A 88 -4.26 13.45 -1.74
N ARG A 89 -5.58 13.46 -1.86
CA ARG A 89 -6.42 14.47 -1.19
C ARG A 89 -6.92 13.91 0.14
N LYS A 90 -6.55 14.55 1.25
CA LYS A 90 -7.24 14.34 2.53
C LYS A 90 -8.61 15.03 2.41
N SER A 91 -9.70 14.27 2.42
CA SER A 91 -11.02 14.85 2.64
C SER A 91 -11.08 15.30 4.09
N VAL A 92 -10.96 16.60 4.32
CA VAL A 92 -11.28 17.23 5.61
C VAL A 92 -12.80 17.11 5.77
N GLY A 93 -13.23 16.27 6.70
CA GLY A 93 -14.60 16.25 7.20
C GLY A 93 -14.80 17.34 8.23
#